data_AF-A0A2V5MVS3-F1
#
_entry.id   AF-A0A2V5MVS3-F1
#
_cell.length_a   1.000
_cell.length_b   1.000
_cell.length_c   1.000
_cell.angle_alpha   90.00
_cell.angle_beta   90.00
_cell.angle_gamma   90.00
#
_symmetry.space_group_name_H-M   'P 1'
#
loop_
_entity.id
_entity.type
_entity.pdbx_description
1 polymer ?
#
loop_
_entity_poly.entity_id
_entity_poly.type
_entity_poly.pdbx_seq_one_letter_code
_entity_poly.pdbx_strand_id
1 'polypeptide(L)' 'MHDFRYAGNKLYCEGVAVEMLAKKFGTPLYVYSQHTLTDHFQKLDRAMAGLDHLICFAVKANSNRS' A
#
# COMPACT_ATOMS: atom_id res chain seq x y z
N MET A 1 -3.68 -0.38 8.93
CA MET A 1 -4.82 0.35 8.33
C MET A 1 -4.29 0.91 7.02
N HIS A 2 -5.04 0.83 5.93
CA HIS A 2 -4.57 1.21 4.59
C HIS A 2 -4.99 2.64 4.22
N ASP A 3 -4.28 3.27 3.30
CA ASP A 3 -4.54 4.64 2.83
C ASP A 3 -5.61 4.74 1.74
N PHE A 4 -6.48 3.73 1.65
CA PHE A 4 -7.71 3.82 0.89
C PHE A 4 -8.81 4.40 1.77
N ARG A 5 -9.30 5.57 1.40
CA ARG A 5 -10.32 6.30 2.17
C ARG A 5 -11.34 6.97 1.27
N TYR A 6 -12.57 7.05 1.76
CA TYR A 6 -13.60 7.87 1.14
C TYR A 6 -13.48 9.32 1.61
N ALA A 7 -13.51 10.26 0.67
CA ALA A 7 -13.75 11.66 0.94
C ALA A 7 -15.07 12.05 0.26
N GLY A 8 -16.13 12.16 1.05
CA GLY A 8 -17.50 12.18 0.51
C GLY A 8 -17.81 10.86 -0.20
N ASN A 9 -18.28 10.94 -1.45
CA ASN A 9 -18.65 9.77 -2.24
C ASN A 9 -17.57 9.31 -3.23
N LYS A 10 -16.31 9.73 -3.03
CA LYS A 10 -15.18 9.39 -3.91
C LYS A 10 -14.13 8.62 -3.14
N LEU A 11 -13.66 7.52 -3.72
CA LEU A 11 -12.58 6.71 -3.17
C LEU A 11 -11.22 7.30 -3.59
N TYR A 12 -10.35 7.48 -2.61
CA TYR A 12 -8.98 7.94 -2.78
C TYR A 12 -8.01 6.86 -2.31
N CYS A 13 -6.92 6.68 -3.06
CA CYS A 13 -5.70 6.05 -2.58
C CYS A 13 -4.74 7.19 -2.22
N GLU A 14 -4.43 7.33 -0.93
CA GLU A 14 -3.67 8.45 -0.39
C GLU A 14 -4.34 9.81 -0.70
N GLY A 15 -3.78 10.57 -1.64
CA GLY A 15 -4.30 11.85 -2.14
C GLY A 15 -4.90 11.79 -3.55
N VAL A 16 -4.89 10.62 -4.20
CA VAL A 16 -5.30 10.47 -5.62
C VAL A 16 -6.65 9.78 -5.73
N ALA A 17 -7.59 10.38 -6.45
CA ALA A 17 -8.89 9.78 -6.69
C ALA A 17 -8.75 8.52 -7.56
N VAL A 18 -9.29 7.38 -7.10
CA VAL A 18 -9.21 6.11 -7.82
C VAL A 18 -9.92 6.18 -9.17
N GLU A 19 -11.02 6.93 -9.26
CA GLU A 19 -11.73 7.19 -10.52
C GLU A 19 -10.83 7.86 -11.57
N MET A 20 -9.95 8.78 -11.16
CA MET A 20 -9.00 9.42 -12.09
C MET A 20 -7.98 8.42 -12.63
N LEU A 21 -7.50 7.49 -11.80
CA LEU A 21 -6.59 6.43 -12.20
C LEU A 21 -7.27 5.49 -13.21
N ALA A 22 -8.50 5.07 -12.94
CA ALA A 22 -9.27 4.22 -13.84
C ALA A 22 -9.52 4.88 -15.20
N LYS A 23 -9.81 6.19 -15.25
CA LYS A 23 -9.96 6.94 -16.51
C LYS A 23 -8.64 7.05 -17.28
N LYS A 24 -7.53 7.26 -16.58
CA LYS A 24 -6.21 7.48 -17.20
C LYS A 24 -5.57 6.18 -17.70
N PHE A 25 -5.68 5.10 -16.94
CA PHE A 25 -4.96 3.84 -17.17
C PHE A 25 -5.87 2.68 -17.63
N GLY A 26 -7.20 2.89 -17.64
CA GLY A 26 -8.17 1.85 -18.00
C GLY A 26 -8.45 0.87 -16.87
N THR A 27 -9.30 -0.12 -17.14
CA THR A 27 -9.65 -1.20 -16.21
C THR A 27 -9.61 -2.56 -16.92
N PRO A 28 -9.22 -3.66 -16.24
CA PRO A 28 -8.92 -3.76 -14.80
C PRO A 28 -7.56 -3.12 -14.42
N LEU A 29 -7.51 -2.52 -13.22
CA LEU A 29 -6.33 -1.80 -12.71
C LEU A 29 -6.08 -2.17 -11.24
N TYR A 30 -4.86 -2.61 -10.93
CA TYR A 30 -4.37 -2.72 -9.56
C TYR A 30 -3.76 -1.39 -9.13
N VAL A 31 -4.11 -0.94 -7.91
CA VAL A 31 -3.58 0.27 -7.30
C VAL A 31 -3.00 -0.10 -5.95
N TYR A 32 -1.74 0.24 -5.71
CA TYR A 32 -1.05 0.04 -4.44
C TYR A 32 -0.73 1.40 -3.81
N SER A 33 -0.86 1.49 -2.48
CA SER A 33 -0.35 2.64 -1.72
C SER A 33 1.06 2.34 -1.24
N GLN A 34 2.00 3.22 -1.58
CA GLN A 34 3.37 3.11 -1.09
C GLN A 34 3.42 3.37 0.41
N HIS A 35 2.69 4.39 0.89
CA HIS A 35 2.66 4.73 2.31
C HIS A 35 2.14 3.56 3.16
N THR A 36 1.08 2.87 2.72
CA THR A 36 0.55 1.70 3.42
C THR A 36 1.58 0.56 3.51
N LEU A 37 2.30 0.25 2.43
CA LEU A 37 3.31 -0.80 2.43
C LEU A 37 4.47 -0.45 3.37
N THR A 38 4.97 0.78 3.30
CA THR A 38 6.07 1.26 4.15
C THR A 38 5.67 1.30 5.63
N ASP A 39 4.49 1.83 5.96
CA ASP A 39 4.00 1.90 7.34
C ASP A 39 3.81 0.50 7.95
N HIS A 40 3.25 -0.45 7.20
CA HIS A 40 3.10 -1.82 7.67
C HIS A 40 4.45 -2.51 7.93
N PHE A 41 5.44 -2.32 7.05
CA PHE A 41 6.79 -2.83 7.28
C PHE A 41 7.39 -2.24 8.57
N GLN A 42 7.35 -0.90 8.71
CA GLN A 42 7.90 -0.23 9.87
C GLN A 42 7.19 -0.59 11.18
N LYS A 43 5.88 -0.85 11.15
CA LYS A 43 5.15 -1.33 12.33
C LYS A 43 5.62 -2.70 12.78
N LEU A 44 5.87 -3.61 11.83
CA LEU A 44 6.42 -4.93 12.13
C LEU A 44 7.85 -4.83 12.70
N ASP A 45 8.70 -4.03 12.05
CA ASP A 45 10.08 -3.76 12.48
C ASP A 45 10.14 -3.19 13.91
N ARG A 46 9.36 -2.13 14.18
CA ARG A 46 9.27 -1.54 15.53
C ARG A 46 8.76 -2.51 16.59
N ALA A 47 7.82 -3.40 16.24
CA ALA A 47 7.31 -4.40 17.18
C ALA A 47 8.35 -5.44 17.58
N MET A 48 9.40 -5.63 16.76
CA MET A 48 10.48 -6.59 17.00
C MET A 48 11.79 -5.94 17.52
N ALA A 49 11.81 -4.63 17.77
CA ALA A 49 13.01 -3.86 18.10
C ALA A 49 13.80 -4.36 19.34
N GLY A 50 13.20 -5.18 20.21
CA GLY A 50 13.89 -5.81 21.35
C GLY A 50 14.67 -7.09 21.02
N LEU A 51 14.65 -7.53 19.76
CA LEU A 51 15.29 -8.76 19.29
C LEU A 51 16.31 -8.44 18.19
N ASP A 52 17.36 -9.25 18.10
CA ASP A 52 18.18 -9.33 16.88
C ASP A 52 17.34 -10.04 15.80
N HIS A 53 16.81 -9.26 14.85
CA HIS A 53 15.82 -9.75 13.90
C HIS A 53 16.07 -9.25 12.48
N LEU A 54 15.58 -10.02 11.51
CA LEU A 54 15.59 -9.69 10.08
C LEU A 54 14.21 -10.00 9.49
N ILE A 55 13.58 -9.00 8.88
CA ILE A 55 12.30 -9.18 8.19
C ILE A 55 12.56 -9.61 6.74
N CYS A 56 12.24 -10.87 6.44
CA CYS A 56 12.30 -11.41 5.08
C CYS A 56 10.90 -11.36 4.43
N PHE A 57 10.62 -10.33 3.63
CA PHE A 57 9.35 -10.23 2.91
C PHE A 57 9.15 -11.43 1.96
N ALA A 58 7.99 -12.08 2.06
CA ALA A 58 7.64 -13.20 1.21
C ALA A 58 7.27 -12.72 -0.20
N VAL A 59 8.27 -12.66 -1.09
CA VAL A 59 8.16 -12.13 -2.47
C VAL A 59 6.98 -12.70 -3.26
N LYS A 60 6.58 -13.95 -3.00
CA LYS A 60 5.40 -14.59 -3.61
C LYS A 60 4.07 -13.84 -3.36
N ALA A 61 3.99 -12.99 -2.33
CA ALA A 61 2.79 -12.22 -2.01
C ALA A 61 2.58 -11.07 -3.01
N ASN A 62 3.66 -10.38 -3.39
CA ASN A 62 3.66 -9.36 -4.44
C ASN A 62 5.10 -9.10 -4.88
N SER A 63 5.46 -9.52 -6.09
CA SER A 63 6.82 -9.37 -6.65
C SER A 63 6.92 -8.23 -7.66
N ASN A 64 5.95 -7.31 -7.68
CA ASN A 64 5.99 -6.14 -8.53
C ASN A 64 7.19 -5.25 -8.14
N ARG A 65 7.96 -4.80 -9.15
CA ARG A 65 9.20 -4.04 -8.95
C ARG A 65 9.00 -2.53 -9.08
N SER A 66 7.92 -2.13 -9.75
CA SER A 66 7.56 -0.77 -10.15
C SER A 66 6.24 -0.81 -10.93
#